data_AF-A0A2A5BUD4-F1
#
_entry.id   AF-A0A2A5BUD4-F1
#
_cell.length_a   1.000
_cell.length_b   1.000
_cell.length_c   1.000
_cell.angle_alpha   90.00
_cell.angle_beta   90.00
_cell.angle_gamma   90.00
#
_symmetry.space_group_name_H-M   'P 1'
#
loop_
_entity.id
_entity.type
_entity.pdbx_description
1 polymer ?
#
loop_
_entity_poly.entity_id
_entity_poly.type
_entity_poly.pdbx_seq_one_letter_code
_entity_poly.pdbx_strand_id
1 'polypeptide(L)'
;MTDPEDIERYNKQKKEKKQKKIATHLITKGLVDQNWSIPQIAAERGLTESTITGHIAKLYDLFPTFDWSPYRPVPNVLSRVQAAYQAVLAENKPDDVRPDGSVSSKALYAAMNQEVGYTEIKLALLFVNK
;
A
#
# COMPACT_ATOMS: atom_id res chain seq x y z
N MET A 1 -21.82 -1.44 40.05
CA MET A 1 -20.51 -0.79 40.15
C MET A 1 -19.50 -1.72 39.52
N THR A 2 -18.82 -1.30 38.46
CA THR A 2 -17.73 -2.10 37.87
C THR A 2 -16.56 -2.06 38.85
N ASP A 3 -16.10 -3.23 39.29
CA ASP A 3 -15.05 -3.36 40.29
C ASP A 3 -13.75 -2.72 39.77
N PRO A 4 -13.09 -1.82 40.54
CA PRO A 4 -11.83 -1.21 40.14
C PRO A 4 -10.75 -2.25 39.77
N GLU A 5 -10.76 -3.43 40.40
CA GLU A 5 -9.82 -4.51 40.09
C GLU A 5 -10.05 -5.10 38.69
N ASP A 6 -11.30 -5.17 38.23
CA ASP A 6 -11.64 -5.65 36.88
C ASP A 6 -11.16 -4.67 35.80
N ILE A 7 -11.22 -3.36 36.09
CA ILE A 7 -10.74 -2.30 35.18
C ILE A 7 -9.21 -2.37 35.05
N GLU A 8 -8.49 -2.55 36.15
CA GLU A 8 -7.03 -2.69 36.11
C GLU A 8 -6.59 -3.97 35.40
N ARG A 9 -7.27 -5.10 35.66
CA ARG A 9 -6.97 -6.38 35.01
C ARG A 9 -7.22 -6.32 33.50
N TYR A 10 -8.29 -5.66 33.07
CA TYR A 10 -8.59 -5.41 31.66
C TYR A 10 -7.57 -4.49 30.99
N ASN A 11 -7.15 -3.42 31.67
CA ASN A 11 -6.14 -2.49 31.16
C ASN A 11 -4.74 -3.11 31.08
N LYS A 12 -4.37 -3.95 32.06
CA LYS A 12 -3.11 -4.70 32.07
C LYS A 12 -3.07 -5.73 30.93
N GLN A 13 -4.16 -6.49 30.72
CA GLN A 13 -4.28 -7.38 29.57
C GLN A 13 -4.24 -6.66 28.22
N LYS A 14 -4.82 -5.46 28.08
CA LYS A 14 -4.70 -4.63 26.87
C LYS A 14 -3.27 -4.11 26.65
N LYS A 15 -2.54 -3.77 27.71
CA LYS A 15 -1.13 -3.35 27.65
C LYS A 15 -0.20 -4.53 27.29
N GLU A 16 -0.44 -5.70 27.86
CA GLU A 16 0.31 -6.93 27.55
C GLU A 16 0.02 -7.43 26.12
N LYS A 17 -1.23 -7.39 25.66
CA LYS A 17 -1.59 -7.68 24.24
C LYS A 17 -1.04 -6.65 23.24
N LYS A 18 -0.63 -5.46 23.69
CA LYS A 18 0.09 -4.46 22.88
C LYS A 18 1.57 -4.78 22.74
N GLN A 19 2.16 -5.59 23.63
CA GLN A 19 3.55 -6.01 23.54
C GLN A 19 3.69 -7.20 22.57
N LYS A 20 4.33 -6.94 21.43
CA LYS A 20 4.67 -7.86 20.31
C LYS A 20 3.56 -8.23 19.32
N LYS A 21 2.63 -7.32 18.98
CA LYS A 21 1.97 -7.42 17.67
C LYS A 21 3.00 -7.08 16.59
N ILE A 22 3.53 -8.11 15.93
CA ILE A 22 4.29 -7.95 14.68
C ILE A 22 3.41 -7.13 13.73
N ALA A 23 3.98 -6.07 13.14
CA ALA A 23 3.23 -5.24 12.23
C ALA A 23 2.76 -6.07 11.03
N THR A 24 1.51 -5.91 10.62
CA THR A 24 0.86 -6.83 9.64
C THR A 24 1.59 -6.90 8.30
N HIS A 25 2.23 -5.81 7.88
CA HIS A 25 3.05 -5.75 6.67
C HIS A 25 4.33 -6.58 6.79
N LEU A 26 4.92 -6.71 7.98
CA LEU A 26 6.08 -7.60 8.20
C LEU A 26 5.70 -9.08 8.10
N ILE A 27 4.45 -9.43 8.38
CA ILE A 27 3.96 -10.80 8.11
C ILE A 27 3.86 -11.02 6.60
N THR A 28 3.35 -10.02 5.84
CA THR A 28 3.37 -10.06 4.36
C THR A 28 4.79 -10.16 3.81
N LYS A 29 5.78 -9.52 4.45
CA LYS A 29 7.19 -9.58 4.02
C LYS A 29 7.74 -11.00 3.96
N GLY A 30 7.39 -11.87 4.92
CA GLY A 30 7.85 -13.26 4.89
C GLY A 30 7.36 -14.06 3.66
N LEU A 31 6.22 -13.70 3.09
CA LEU A 31 5.70 -14.30 1.84
C LEU A 31 6.32 -13.62 0.61
N VAL A 32 6.57 -12.32 0.69
CA VAL A 32 7.33 -11.58 -0.33
C VAL A 32 8.75 -12.14 -0.48
N ASP A 33 9.41 -12.50 0.62
CA ASP A 33 10.73 -13.14 0.62
C ASP A 33 10.75 -14.52 -0.05
N GLN A 34 9.59 -15.18 -0.12
CA GLN A 34 9.40 -16.43 -0.84
C GLN A 34 8.96 -16.19 -2.30
N ASN A 35 8.97 -14.93 -2.76
CA ASN A 35 8.57 -14.51 -4.09
C ASN A 35 7.10 -14.83 -4.45
N TRP A 36 6.20 -14.82 -3.46
CA TRP A 36 4.77 -15.06 -3.70
C TRP A 36 4.13 -13.86 -4.41
N SER A 37 3.20 -14.13 -5.33
CA SER A 37 2.44 -13.08 -6.01
C SER A 37 1.39 -12.45 -5.09
N ILE A 38 0.92 -11.24 -5.43
CA ILE A 38 -0.12 -10.52 -4.66
C ILE A 38 -1.39 -11.38 -4.45
N PRO A 39 -1.95 -12.05 -5.48
CA PRO A 39 -3.11 -12.92 -5.30
C PRO A 39 -2.85 -14.11 -4.36
N GLN A 40 -1.66 -14.73 -4.45
CA GLN A 40 -1.29 -15.83 -3.56
C GLN A 40 -1.19 -15.37 -2.11
N ILE A 41 -0.54 -14.23 -1.87
CA ILE A 41 -0.43 -13.64 -0.53
C ILE A 41 -1.82 -13.27 0.00
N ALA A 42 -2.68 -12.70 -0.84
CA ALA A 42 -4.04 -12.31 -0.46
C ALA A 42 -4.85 -13.53 0.00
N ALA A 43 -4.82 -14.61 -0.78
CA ALA A 43 -5.50 -15.87 -0.46
C ALA A 43 -4.98 -16.49 0.86
N GLU A 44 -3.67 -16.64 0.99
CA GLU A 44 -3.02 -17.22 2.19
C GLU A 44 -3.32 -16.41 3.46
N ARG A 45 -3.38 -15.08 3.33
CA ARG A 45 -3.58 -14.18 4.45
C ARG A 45 -5.07 -13.96 4.78
N GLY A 46 -5.98 -14.42 3.91
CA GLY A 46 -7.41 -14.08 4.00
C GLY A 46 -7.65 -12.57 3.91
N LEU A 47 -6.88 -11.86 3.09
CA LEU A 47 -6.95 -10.41 2.91
C LEU A 47 -7.26 -10.07 1.45
N THR A 48 -7.70 -8.84 1.19
CA THR A 48 -7.88 -8.37 -0.19
C THR A 48 -6.53 -8.02 -0.83
N GLU A 49 -6.44 -8.15 -2.16
CA GLU A 49 -5.26 -7.71 -2.92
C GLU A 49 -4.95 -6.23 -2.72
N SER A 50 -5.96 -5.38 -2.55
CA SER A 50 -5.78 -3.95 -2.23
C SER A 50 -5.09 -3.75 -0.88
N THR A 51 -5.43 -4.57 0.13
CA THR A 51 -4.76 -4.57 1.43
C THR A 51 -3.30 -5.04 1.29
N ILE A 52 -3.06 -6.11 0.55
CA ILE A 52 -1.70 -6.63 0.31
C ILE A 52 -0.84 -5.63 -0.46
N THR A 53 -1.40 -4.98 -1.48
CA THR A 53 -0.72 -3.90 -2.22
C THR A 53 -0.37 -2.72 -1.31
N GLY A 54 -1.25 -2.39 -0.35
CA GLY A 54 -0.96 -1.41 0.69
C GLY A 54 0.17 -1.84 1.64
N HIS A 55 0.31 -3.13 1.93
CA HIS A 55 1.47 -3.64 2.67
C HIS A 55 2.74 -3.57 1.83
N ILE A 56 2.70 -3.97 0.55
CA ILE A 56 3.84 -3.91 -0.37
C ILE A 56 4.35 -2.48 -0.51
N ALA A 57 3.47 -1.49 -0.66
CA ALA A 57 3.86 -0.08 -0.70
C ALA A 57 4.67 0.34 0.54
N LYS A 58 4.24 -0.08 1.74
CA LYS A 58 4.99 0.19 2.98
C LYS A 58 6.32 -0.55 3.01
N LEU A 59 6.36 -1.80 2.54
CA LEU A 59 7.59 -2.59 2.50
C LEU A 59 8.59 -2.02 1.49
N TYR A 60 8.11 -1.49 0.37
CA TYR A 60 8.92 -0.82 -0.65
C TYR A 60 9.72 0.34 -0.03
N ASP A 61 9.04 1.19 0.76
CA ASP A 61 9.69 2.30 1.47
C ASP A 61 10.65 1.82 2.58
N LEU A 62 10.32 0.73 3.27
CA LEU A 62 11.12 0.20 4.39
C LEU A 62 12.35 -0.61 3.93
N PHE A 63 12.30 -1.22 2.76
CA PHE A 63 13.34 -2.11 2.23
C PHE A 63 13.74 -1.68 0.80
N PRO A 64 14.36 -0.51 0.63
CA PRO A 64 14.70 0.04 -0.69
C PRO A 64 15.77 -0.79 -1.44
N THR A 65 16.51 -1.65 -0.73
CA THR A 65 17.54 -2.53 -1.30
C THR A 65 17.01 -3.89 -1.73
N PHE A 66 15.75 -4.21 -1.44
CA PHE A 66 15.11 -5.46 -1.87
C PHE A 66 14.77 -5.39 -3.37
N ASP A 67 14.87 -6.51 -4.07
CA ASP A 67 14.48 -6.59 -5.47
C ASP A 67 12.95 -6.63 -5.62
N TRP A 68 12.37 -5.47 -5.92
CA TRP A 68 10.92 -5.31 -6.12
C TRP A 68 10.45 -5.61 -7.55
N SER A 69 11.34 -6.04 -8.45
CA SER A 69 10.99 -6.34 -9.85
C SER A 69 9.83 -7.35 -10.02
N PRO A 70 9.62 -8.36 -9.14
CA PRO A 70 8.49 -9.29 -9.28
C PRO A 70 7.11 -8.65 -9.08
N TYR A 71 7.06 -7.48 -8.42
CA TYR A 71 5.83 -6.73 -8.16
C TYR A 71 5.64 -5.57 -9.13
N ARG A 72 6.55 -5.39 -10.08
CA ARG A 72 6.44 -4.35 -11.10
C ARG A 72 5.23 -4.64 -12.00
N PRO A 73 4.30 -3.68 -12.17
CA PRO A 73 3.18 -3.86 -13.09
C PRO A 73 3.64 -4.05 -14.53
N VAL A 74 2.75 -4.59 -15.36
CA VAL A 74 3.01 -4.75 -16.80
C VAL A 74 3.36 -3.41 -17.45
N PRO A 75 4.23 -3.39 -18.49
CA PRO A 75 4.74 -2.15 -19.08
C PRO A 75 3.65 -1.17 -19.52
N ASN A 76 2.55 -1.67 -20.10
CA ASN A 76 1.42 -0.83 -20.52
C ASN A 76 0.80 -0.05 -19.35
N VAL A 77 0.54 -0.72 -18.22
CA VAL A 77 -0.01 -0.07 -17.01
C VAL A 77 0.97 0.98 -16.50
N LEU A 78 2.26 0.64 -16.44
CA LEU A 78 3.28 1.58 -15.98
C LEU A 78 3.38 2.83 -16.85
N SER A 79 3.42 2.67 -18.17
CA SER A 79 3.47 3.79 -19.13
C SER A 79 2.23 4.68 -19.03
N ARG A 80 1.05 4.08 -18.88
CA ARG A 80 -0.21 4.83 -18.71
C ARG A 80 -0.22 5.64 -17.42
N VAL A 81 0.17 5.03 -16.30
CA VAL A 81 0.24 5.71 -15.01
C VAL A 81 1.28 6.83 -15.04
N GLN A 82 2.44 6.61 -15.67
CA GLN A 82 3.47 7.65 -15.85
C GLN A 82 2.93 8.84 -16.65
N ALA A 83 2.27 8.58 -17.79
CA ALA A 83 1.71 9.64 -18.63
C ALA A 83 0.62 10.43 -17.89
N ALA A 84 -0.29 9.74 -17.18
CA ALA A 84 -1.31 10.37 -16.36
C ALA A 84 -0.73 11.20 -15.22
N TYR A 85 0.33 10.71 -14.57
CA TYR A 85 1.01 11.43 -13.50
C TYR A 85 1.60 12.76 -14.01
N GLN A 86 2.27 12.75 -15.16
CA GLN A 86 2.83 13.97 -15.77
C GLN A 86 1.73 14.93 -16.22
N ALA A 87 0.64 14.44 -16.81
CA ALA A 87 -0.49 15.27 -17.22
C ALA A 87 -1.15 15.97 -16.02
N VAL A 88 -1.39 15.25 -14.92
CA VAL A 88 -2.00 15.83 -13.71
C VAL A 88 -1.06 16.83 -13.04
N LEU A 89 0.25 16.55 -12.97
CA LEU A 89 1.23 17.52 -12.47
C LEU A 89 1.27 18.79 -13.32
N ALA A 90 1.21 18.66 -14.65
CA ALA A 90 1.21 19.81 -15.56
C ALA A 90 -0.06 20.67 -15.43
N GLU A 91 -1.20 20.06 -15.13
CA GLU A 91 -2.46 20.77 -14.88
C GLU A 91 -2.44 21.50 -13.52
N ASN A 92 -1.67 20.99 -12.55
CA ASN A 92 -1.40 21.58 -11.24
C ASN A 92 -2.67 22.04 -10.48
N LYS A 93 -3.72 21.23 -10.53
CA LYS A 93 -4.96 21.49 -9.78
C LYS A 93 -4.74 21.32 -8.27
N PRO A 94 -5.19 22.26 -7.43
CA PRO A 94 -4.98 22.22 -5.98
C PRO A 94 -5.49 20.95 -5.29
N ASP A 95 -6.54 20.33 -5.83
CA ASP A 95 -7.17 19.13 -5.24
C ASP A 95 -6.51 17.81 -5.71
N ASP A 96 -5.71 17.85 -6.77
CA ASP A 96 -5.16 16.67 -7.43
C ASP A 96 -3.69 16.43 -7.07
N VAL A 97 -2.97 17.50 -6.73
CA VAL A 97 -1.54 17.46 -6.36
C VAL A 97 -1.40 17.87 -4.89
N ARG A 98 -0.74 17.02 -4.11
CA ARG A 98 -0.47 17.28 -2.69
C ARG A 98 0.76 18.19 -2.52
N PRO A 99 0.93 18.85 -1.36
CA PRO A 99 2.09 19.71 -1.10
C PRO A 99 3.46 19.00 -1.22
N ASP A 100 3.50 17.68 -1.09
CA ASP A 100 4.71 16.86 -1.26
C ASP A 100 4.98 16.47 -2.73
N GLY A 101 4.22 16.99 -3.68
CA GLY A 101 4.30 16.67 -5.12
C GLY A 101 3.65 15.33 -5.50
N SER A 102 3.05 14.61 -4.55
CA SER A 102 2.36 13.37 -4.87
C SER A 102 0.98 13.65 -5.48
N VAL A 103 0.64 12.91 -6.54
CA VAL A 103 -0.64 13.01 -7.23
C VAL A 103 -1.65 12.06 -6.59
N SER A 104 -2.89 12.51 -6.43
CA SER A 104 -3.97 11.68 -5.88
C SER A 104 -4.32 10.51 -6.81
N SER A 105 -4.58 9.33 -6.25
CA SER A 105 -5.01 8.18 -7.07
C SER A 105 -6.34 8.43 -7.79
N LYS A 106 -7.20 9.32 -7.26
CA LYS A 106 -8.46 9.74 -7.89
C LYS A 106 -8.18 10.52 -9.19
N ALA A 107 -7.23 11.45 -9.16
CA ALA A 107 -6.84 12.22 -10.33
C ALA A 107 -6.27 11.31 -11.43
N LEU A 108 -5.39 10.36 -11.06
CA LEU A 108 -4.83 9.38 -11.98
C LEU A 108 -5.91 8.47 -12.58
N TYR A 109 -6.84 8.00 -11.76
CA TYR A 109 -7.97 7.18 -12.20
C TYR A 109 -8.82 7.93 -13.23
N ALA A 110 -9.13 9.20 -12.98
CA ALA A 110 -9.87 10.05 -13.91
C ALA A 110 -9.08 10.32 -15.21
N ALA A 111 -7.79 10.68 -15.09
CA ALA A 111 -6.92 10.98 -16.23
C ALA A 111 -6.71 9.78 -17.18
N MET A 112 -6.89 8.55 -16.68
CA MET A 112 -6.80 7.33 -17.47
C MET A 112 -8.16 6.78 -17.91
N ASN A 113 -9.22 7.61 -17.87
CA ASN A 113 -10.59 7.21 -18.22
C ASN A 113 -11.09 5.98 -17.47
N GLN A 114 -10.64 5.79 -16.22
CA GLN A 114 -11.09 4.71 -15.33
C GLN A 114 -10.69 3.29 -15.77
N GLU A 115 -9.81 3.14 -16.75
CA GLU A 115 -9.45 1.82 -17.29
C GLU A 115 -8.39 1.07 -16.45
N VAL A 116 -7.66 1.76 -15.58
CA VAL A 116 -6.66 1.16 -14.68
C VAL A 116 -7.18 1.26 -13.25
N GLY A 117 -7.28 0.13 -12.55
CA GLY A 117 -7.86 0.10 -11.20
C GLY A 117 -6.98 0.76 -10.14
N TYR A 118 -7.56 1.18 -9.02
CA TYR A 118 -6.83 1.81 -7.91
C TYR A 118 -5.69 0.95 -7.33
N THR A 119 -5.86 -0.37 -7.31
CA THR A 119 -4.82 -1.31 -6.85
C THR A 119 -3.61 -1.25 -7.78
N GLU A 120 -3.83 -1.31 -9.09
CA GLU A 120 -2.79 -1.24 -10.11
C GLU A 120 -2.11 0.13 -10.13
N ILE A 121 -2.89 1.22 -10.00
CA ILE A 121 -2.35 2.58 -9.86
C ILE A 121 -1.40 2.67 -8.67
N LYS A 122 -1.84 2.20 -7.50
CA LYS A 122 -1.03 2.25 -6.27
C LYS A 122 0.27 1.46 -6.42
N LEU A 123 0.21 0.29 -7.05
CA LEU A 123 1.39 -0.55 -7.29
C LEU A 123 2.33 0.12 -8.30
N ALA A 124 1.80 0.67 -9.40
CA ALA A 124 2.58 1.36 -10.43
C ALA A 124 3.29 2.61 -9.89
N LEU A 125 2.65 3.36 -8.99
CA LEU A 125 3.25 4.54 -8.36
C LEU A 125 4.52 4.24 -7.54
N LEU A 126 4.78 2.97 -7.17
CA LEU A 126 6.04 2.58 -6.54
C LEU A 126 7.21 2.62 -7.52
N PHE A 127 6.94 2.45 -8.81
CA PHE A 127 7.93 2.32 -9.88
C PHE A 127 7.95 3.53 -10.85
N VAL A 128 7.03 4.48 -10.67
CA VAL A 128 7.01 5.75 -11.39
C VAL A 128 7.94 6.71 -10.66
N ASN A 129 8.93 7.25 -11.37
CA ASN A 129 9.90 8.17 -10.79
C ASN A 129 9.19 9.44 -10.28
N LYS A 130 9.48 9.77 -9.02
CA LYS A 130 9.18 11.06 -8.40
C LYS A 130 10.27 12.07 -8.74
#